data_AF-A0A9P1DD10-F1
#
_entry.id   AF-A0A9P1DD10-F1
#
_cell.length_a   1.000
_cell.length_b   1.000
_cell.length_c   1.000
_cell.angle_alpha   90.00
_cell.angle_beta   90.00
_cell.angle_gamma   90.00
#
_symmetry.space_group_name_H-M   'P 1'
#
loop_
_entity.id
_entity.type
_entity.pdbx_description
1 polymer ?
#
loop_
_entity_poly.entity_id
_entity_poly.type
_entity_poly.pdbx_seq_one_letter_code
_entity_poly.pdbx_strand_id
1 'polypeptide(L)'
;MAFRVFLLGFLLTSGAAPVGLKDVQRAKTKKPGADYRGHSQVAMSKKLNDHLIRAESSSSRTLPCEKWSLSELQSFMAMVAEHRSHELQLIYKSTMDRRSIRSESLPEFRSQWQRFNQLVNKHPHLHAPQKEAHCREAVMWWVHHLAEEKRQELRSRPNFSVPLLPEGAKKPCGQLNSDGGVAIDNGMLAESASDAEELCAKVNEANSCDWCHSTQADHDKGVPGTSVPDGLKKFTGPDDGNPQGWNRTRRCDQDQMPRCQLCEGIGGMAYGDPNDDIIITPCEIVANASEVDPKTVAKPLYPKQFTIKRKDGKQGGYSDTLIGWKTDPFCFGFFPQNDSTKPMCYRSEDAFIKYYDIEREAQRADYTIHNGGLFAAFPNITSSILHVQDQMWIQNDLWGVKQCICSNPSGNHCTNPPCKAYVQHWDTFASAQHLGRERIGVEWIQDHGVGHSAKIMELDHFILWAHHVWTDPISKRLVRAWKPFNGLQLYDPEAWEDQVEDPSVFDSPPEMCKKGHRSVRIHCDDDGNYHPKKSANTHILDALFRRAMEGGPEGIFEFASQLWETASVVV
;
A
#
# COMPACT_ATOMS: atom_id res chain seq x y z
N MET A 1 -5.22 -80.42 -5.53
CA MET A 1 -5.05 -79.50 -6.68
C MET A 1 -5.94 -78.28 -6.43
N ALA A 2 -5.35 -77.18 -5.98
CA ALA A 2 -6.07 -75.96 -5.61
C ALA A 2 -5.99 -74.96 -6.77
N PHE A 3 -7.15 -74.58 -7.31
CA PHE A 3 -7.28 -73.53 -8.32
C PHE A 3 -7.18 -72.15 -7.64
N ARG A 4 -6.16 -71.36 -8.00
CA ARG A 4 -6.08 -69.93 -7.68
C ARG A 4 -6.77 -69.13 -8.78
N VAL A 5 -7.86 -68.47 -8.42
CA VAL A 5 -8.53 -67.44 -9.23
C VAL A 5 -7.79 -66.12 -9.01
N PHE A 6 -7.20 -65.56 -10.07
CA PHE A 6 -6.71 -64.18 -10.07
C PHE A 6 -7.85 -63.26 -10.50
N LEU A 7 -8.37 -62.44 -9.58
CA LEU A 7 -9.17 -61.26 -9.89
C LEU A 7 -8.21 -60.14 -10.33
N LEU A 8 -8.20 -59.81 -11.63
CA LEU A 8 -7.68 -58.54 -12.12
C LEU A 8 -8.78 -57.48 -11.95
N GLY A 9 -8.67 -56.68 -10.89
CA GLY A 9 -9.44 -55.44 -10.76
C GLY A 9 -8.87 -54.38 -11.70
N PHE A 10 -9.58 -54.05 -12.77
CA PHE A 10 -9.34 -52.84 -13.55
C PHE A 10 -9.77 -51.64 -12.70
N LEU A 11 -8.81 -51.00 -12.03
CA LEU A 11 -8.97 -49.63 -11.52
C LEU A 11 -9.03 -48.69 -12.72
N LEU A 12 -10.23 -48.42 -13.21
CA LEU A 12 -10.52 -47.26 -14.03
C LEU A 12 -10.30 -46.02 -13.16
N THR A 13 -9.05 -45.56 -13.08
CA THR A 13 -8.78 -44.19 -12.65
C THR A 13 -9.39 -43.31 -13.74
N SER A 14 -10.47 -42.62 -13.39
CA SER A 14 -11.03 -41.55 -14.21
C SER A 14 -10.02 -40.41 -14.26
N GLY A 15 -8.99 -40.58 -15.09
CA GLY A 15 -8.03 -39.52 -15.38
C GLY A 15 -8.83 -38.33 -15.91
N ALA A 16 -8.77 -37.21 -15.20
CA ALA A 16 -9.35 -35.96 -15.69
C ALA A 16 -8.79 -35.72 -17.09
N ALA A 17 -9.67 -35.60 -18.07
CA ALA A 17 -9.25 -35.37 -19.44
C ALA A 17 -8.43 -34.07 -19.53
N PRO A 18 -7.36 -34.05 -20.34
CA PRO A 18 -6.41 -32.95 -20.37
C PRO A 18 -7.09 -31.65 -20.84
N VAL A 19 -6.74 -30.53 -20.24
CA VAL A 19 -7.28 -29.22 -20.64
C VAL A 19 -6.88 -28.91 -22.08
N GLY A 20 -7.86 -28.58 -22.93
CA GLY A 20 -7.63 -28.28 -24.33
C GLY A 20 -6.79 -27.01 -24.56
N LEU A 21 -6.07 -26.94 -25.69
CA LEU A 21 -5.19 -25.81 -26.02
C LEU A 21 -5.90 -24.44 -25.97
N LYS A 22 -7.16 -24.38 -26.39
CA LYS A 22 -7.97 -23.15 -26.34
C LYS A 22 -8.26 -22.70 -24.90
N ASP A 23 -8.46 -23.64 -23.98
CA ASP A 23 -8.67 -23.35 -22.57
C ASP A 23 -7.37 -22.80 -21.93
N VAL A 24 -6.23 -23.42 -22.23
CA VAL A 24 -4.91 -22.93 -21.80
C VAL A 24 -4.63 -21.53 -22.36
N GLN A 25 -4.91 -21.30 -23.64
CA GLN A 25 -4.72 -20.00 -24.28
C GLN A 25 -5.60 -18.93 -23.61
N ARG A 26 -6.88 -19.23 -23.35
CA ARG A 26 -7.79 -18.33 -22.61
C ARG A 26 -7.26 -18.05 -21.21
N ALA A 27 -6.78 -19.06 -20.50
CA ALA A 27 -6.27 -18.91 -19.15
C ALA A 27 -5.01 -18.03 -19.10
N LYS A 28 -4.08 -18.22 -20.04
CA LYS A 28 -2.87 -17.38 -20.14
C LYS A 28 -3.15 -15.95 -20.63
N THR A 29 -4.24 -15.74 -21.36
CA THR A 29 -4.63 -14.43 -21.89
C THR A 29 -5.41 -13.65 -20.83
N LYS A 30 -4.71 -12.82 -20.04
CA LYS A 30 -5.30 -12.03 -18.96
C LYS A 30 -6.31 -10.98 -19.45
N LYS A 31 -5.95 -10.28 -20.52
CA LYS A 31 -6.81 -9.25 -21.15
C LYS A 31 -7.37 -9.79 -22.47
N PRO A 32 -8.69 -9.93 -22.61
CA PRO A 32 -9.31 -10.44 -23.83
C PRO A 32 -9.32 -9.36 -24.94
N GLY A 33 -9.54 -9.78 -26.18
CA GLY A 33 -9.68 -8.88 -27.32
C GLY A 33 -10.95 -8.01 -27.27
N ALA A 34 -11.02 -6.97 -28.12
CA ALA A 34 -12.12 -5.99 -28.14
C ALA A 34 -13.53 -6.60 -28.33
N ASP A 35 -13.62 -7.75 -29.00
CA ASP A 35 -14.87 -8.47 -29.22
C ASP A 35 -15.51 -8.99 -27.93
N TYR A 36 -14.75 -9.07 -26.84
CA TYR A 36 -15.21 -9.51 -25.52
C TYR A 36 -15.24 -8.36 -24.50
N ARG A 37 -15.12 -7.10 -24.95
CA ARG A 37 -15.06 -5.94 -24.05
C ARG A 37 -16.13 -4.88 -24.33
N GLY A 38 -16.70 -4.27 -23.30
CA GLY A 38 -17.72 -3.22 -23.41
C GLY A 38 -17.31 -1.92 -22.72
N HIS A 39 -17.78 -0.78 -23.24
CA HIS A 39 -17.42 0.56 -22.72
C HIS A 39 -18.06 0.94 -21.39
N SER A 40 -18.96 0.12 -20.88
CA SER A 40 -19.59 0.23 -19.56
C SER A 40 -19.88 -1.18 -19.06
N GLN A 41 -20.20 -1.33 -17.78
CA GLN A 41 -20.59 -2.63 -17.24
C GLN A 41 -21.83 -3.21 -17.95
N VAL A 42 -22.81 -2.37 -18.29
CA VAL A 42 -24.01 -2.79 -19.04
C VAL A 42 -23.65 -3.27 -20.44
N ALA A 43 -22.84 -2.49 -21.18
CA ALA A 43 -22.39 -2.87 -22.51
C ALA A 43 -21.53 -4.14 -22.50
N MET A 44 -20.71 -4.30 -21.46
CA MET A 44 -19.92 -5.51 -21.22
C MET A 44 -20.83 -6.71 -20.97
N SER A 45 -21.78 -6.63 -20.01
CA SER A 45 -22.71 -7.72 -19.70
C SER A 45 -23.45 -8.18 -20.95
N LYS A 46 -24.02 -7.25 -21.74
CA LYS A 46 -24.72 -7.57 -22.99
C LYS A 46 -23.83 -8.31 -23.98
N LYS A 47 -22.65 -7.76 -24.26
CA LYS A 47 -21.69 -8.36 -25.20
C LYS A 47 -21.24 -9.75 -24.75
N LEU A 48 -21.00 -9.95 -23.45
CA LEU A 48 -20.62 -11.26 -22.91
C LEU A 48 -21.78 -12.25 -22.90
N ASN A 49 -23.00 -11.81 -22.59
CA ASN A 49 -24.20 -12.62 -22.70
C ASN A 49 -24.43 -13.09 -24.15
N ASP A 50 -24.23 -12.22 -25.14
CA ASP A 50 -24.32 -12.60 -26.56
C ASP A 50 -23.34 -13.74 -26.91
N HIS A 51 -22.11 -13.67 -26.41
CA HIS A 51 -21.13 -14.76 -26.59
C HIS A 51 -21.54 -16.03 -25.86
N LEU A 52 -22.07 -15.90 -24.64
CA LEU A 52 -22.49 -17.04 -23.83
C LEU A 52 -23.70 -17.75 -24.46
N ILE A 53 -24.72 -17.00 -24.90
CA ILE A 53 -25.90 -17.53 -25.59
C ILE A 53 -25.50 -18.28 -26.86
N ARG A 54 -24.55 -17.74 -27.64
CA ARG A 54 -24.00 -18.43 -28.82
C ARG A 54 -23.25 -19.71 -28.45
N ALA A 55 -22.41 -19.65 -27.40
CA ALA A 55 -21.59 -20.78 -26.97
C ALA A 55 -22.43 -21.92 -26.36
N GLU A 56 -23.54 -21.58 -25.71
CA GLU A 56 -24.48 -22.56 -25.15
C GLU A 56 -25.53 -23.04 -26.16
N SER A 57 -25.38 -22.68 -27.45
CA SER A 57 -26.11 -23.21 -28.61
C SER A 57 -27.63 -23.06 -28.61
N SER A 58 -28.22 -22.26 -27.71
CA SER A 58 -29.58 -21.70 -27.80
C SER A 58 -29.90 -20.82 -26.58
N SER A 59 -30.82 -19.87 -26.73
CA SER A 59 -31.36 -19.10 -25.60
C SER A 59 -32.08 -19.97 -24.56
N SER A 60 -32.52 -21.18 -24.93
CA SER A 60 -33.16 -22.13 -24.00
C SER A 60 -32.20 -22.82 -23.03
N ARG A 61 -30.88 -22.66 -23.20
CA ARG A 61 -29.85 -23.19 -22.27
C ARG A 61 -29.21 -22.11 -21.40
N THR A 62 -29.74 -20.90 -21.48
CA THR A 62 -29.32 -19.77 -20.66
C THR A 62 -30.52 -19.15 -19.99
N LEU A 63 -30.34 -18.62 -18.79
CA LEU A 63 -31.42 -17.96 -18.07
C LEU A 63 -30.97 -16.58 -17.56
N PRO A 64 -31.78 -15.52 -17.74
CA PRO A 64 -31.50 -14.20 -17.17
C PRO A 64 -31.27 -14.27 -15.66
N CYS A 65 -30.32 -13.50 -15.13
CA CYS A 65 -29.97 -13.48 -13.71
C CYS A 65 -31.18 -13.29 -12.78
N GLU A 66 -32.18 -12.53 -13.22
CA GLU A 66 -33.39 -12.23 -12.46
C GLU A 66 -34.25 -13.47 -12.21
N LYS A 67 -34.15 -14.50 -13.06
CA LYS A 67 -34.88 -15.77 -12.96
C LYS A 67 -34.24 -16.76 -12.01
N TRP A 68 -33.02 -16.51 -11.56
CA TRP A 68 -32.37 -17.34 -10.57
C TRP A 68 -32.68 -16.85 -9.15
N SER A 69 -32.85 -17.79 -8.22
CA SER A 69 -32.76 -17.53 -6.79
C SER A 69 -31.30 -17.61 -6.32
N LEU A 70 -31.00 -17.03 -5.14
CA LEU A 70 -29.68 -17.13 -4.52
C LEU A 70 -29.24 -18.58 -4.29
N SER A 71 -30.16 -19.42 -3.82
CA SER A 71 -29.89 -20.85 -3.59
C SER A 71 -29.60 -21.62 -4.88
N GLU A 72 -30.29 -21.31 -5.97
CA GLU A 72 -30.01 -21.94 -7.28
C GLU A 72 -28.64 -21.52 -7.82
N LEU A 73 -28.26 -20.25 -7.67
CA LEU A 73 -26.92 -19.77 -8.06
C LEU A 73 -25.83 -20.46 -7.23
N GLN A 74 -26.00 -20.54 -5.91
CA GLN A 74 -25.07 -21.23 -5.01
C GLN A 74 -24.96 -22.74 -5.36
N SER A 75 -26.08 -23.38 -5.71
CA SER A 75 -26.08 -24.78 -6.17
C SER A 75 -25.34 -24.96 -7.50
N PHE A 76 -25.54 -24.03 -8.44
CA PHE A 76 -24.83 -24.01 -9.71
C PHE A 76 -23.31 -23.83 -9.49
N MET A 77 -22.92 -22.85 -8.67
CA MET A 77 -21.53 -22.58 -8.34
C MET A 77 -20.85 -23.75 -7.62
N ALA A 78 -21.57 -24.42 -6.71
CA ALA A 78 -21.09 -25.64 -6.05
C ALA A 78 -20.76 -26.74 -7.07
N MET A 79 -21.67 -26.98 -8.03
CA MET A 79 -21.45 -27.94 -9.10
C MET A 79 -20.23 -27.55 -9.94
N VAL A 80 -20.08 -26.28 -10.33
CA VAL A 80 -18.89 -25.83 -11.08
C VAL A 80 -17.61 -26.02 -10.27
N ALA A 81 -17.63 -25.74 -8.97
CA ALA A 81 -16.48 -25.89 -8.09
C ALA A 81 -16.03 -27.35 -7.96
N GLU A 82 -16.95 -28.32 -7.94
CA GLU A 82 -16.64 -29.76 -7.93
C GLU A 82 -15.98 -30.23 -9.23
N HIS A 83 -16.30 -29.58 -10.35
CA HIS A 83 -15.83 -29.97 -11.68
C HIS A 83 -14.71 -29.07 -12.23
N ARG A 84 -14.20 -28.14 -11.43
CA ARG A 84 -13.17 -27.17 -11.84
C ARG A 84 -11.86 -27.86 -12.21
N SER A 85 -11.21 -27.38 -13.26
CA SER A 85 -9.91 -27.88 -13.69
C SER A 85 -8.80 -27.40 -12.75
N HIS A 86 -8.04 -28.35 -12.20
CA HIS A 86 -6.85 -28.04 -11.40
C HIS A 86 -5.76 -27.36 -12.22
N GLU A 87 -5.56 -27.77 -13.48
CA GLU A 87 -4.56 -27.19 -14.39
C GLU A 87 -4.84 -25.71 -14.69
N LEU A 88 -6.11 -25.34 -14.93
CA LEU A 88 -6.50 -23.94 -15.11
C LEU A 88 -6.27 -23.13 -13.82
N GLN A 89 -6.59 -23.70 -12.66
CA GLN A 89 -6.32 -23.06 -11.37
C GLN A 89 -4.83 -22.81 -11.13
N LEU A 90 -3.96 -23.76 -11.49
CA LEU A 90 -2.51 -23.58 -11.37
C LEU A 90 -2.00 -22.43 -12.24
N ILE A 91 -2.52 -22.26 -13.46
CA ILE A 91 -2.18 -21.11 -14.32
C ILE A 91 -2.58 -19.79 -13.63
N TYR A 92 -3.79 -19.73 -13.06
CA TYR A 92 -4.26 -18.54 -12.37
C TYR A 92 -3.44 -18.25 -11.10
N LYS A 93 -3.19 -19.25 -10.25
CA LYS A 93 -2.40 -19.10 -9.02
C LYS A 93 -0.96 -18.67 -9.32
N SER A 94 -0.28 -19.33 -10.27
CA SER A 94 1.13 -19.06 -10.60
C SER A 94 1.38 -17.67 -11.19
N THR A 95 0.36 -17.04 -11.76
CA THR A 95 0.47 -15.70 -12.36
C THR A 95 -0.25 -14.62 -11.54
N MET A 96 -0.70 -14.96 -10.33
CA MET A 96 -1.52 -14.09 -9.46
C MET A 96 -2.73 -13.50 -10.22
N ASP A 97 -3.36 -14.34 -11.04
CA ASP A 97 -4.53 -13.97 -11.83
C ASP A 97 -5.77 -13.89 -10.95
N ARG A 98 -6.59 -12.85 -11.16
CA ARG A 98 -7.79 -12.59 -10.36
C ARG A 98 -8.93 -13.56 -10.61
N ARG A 99 -8.84 -14.34 -11.69
CA ARG A 99 -9.74 -15.46 -11.91
C ARG A 99 -9.50 -16.56 -10.87
N SER A 100 -8.34 -16.62 -10.20
CA SER A 100 -8.06 -17.67 -9.22
C SER A 100 -9.14 -17.78 -8.13
N ILE A 101 -9.67 -19.00 -7.95
CA ILE A 101 -10.62 -19.30 -6.89
C ILE A 101 -9.83 -19.50 -5.60
N ARG A 102 -10.10 -18.69 -4.57
CA ARG A 102 -9.32 -18.65 -3.33
C ARG A 102 -9.59 -19.81 -2.38
N SER A 103 -10.86 -20.23 -2.25
CA SER A 103 -11.21 -21.34 -1.38
C SER A 103 -10.97 -22.68 -2.07
N GLU A 104 -10.31 -23.58 -1.34
CA GLU A 104 -9.91 -24.88 -1.86
C GLU A 104 -10.99 -25.93 -1.64
N SER A 105 -12.01 -25.69 -0.82
CA SER A 105 -13.00 -26.70 -0.44
C SER A 105 -14.45 -26.22 -0.61
N LEU A 106 -15.32 -27.13 -1.05
CA LEU A 106 -16.76 -26.85 -1.15
C LEU A 106 -17.43 -26.55 0.21
N PRO A 107 -17.03 -27.21 1.34
CA PRO A 107 -17.54 -26.86 2.65
C PRO A 107 -17.30 -25.39 3.06
N GLU A 108 -16.14 -24.83 2.71
CA GLU A 108 -15.85 -23.40 2.96
C GLU A 108 -16.80 -22.49 2.20
N PHE A 109 -17.03 -22.75 0.91
CA PHE A 109 -18.02 -21.99 0.13
C PHE A 109 -19.42 -22.06 0.74
N ARG A 110 -19.87 -23.26 1.12
CA ARG A 110 -21.20 -23.44 1.72
C ARG A 110 -21.32 -22.70 3.05
N SER A 111 -20.30 -22.76 3.90
CA SER A 111 -20.26 -22.02 5.17
C SER A 111 -20.33 -20.51 4.93
N GLN A 112 -19.55 -20.01 3.96
CA GLN A 112 -19.55 -18.60 3.60
C GLN A 112 -20.90 -18.14 3.03
N TRP A 113 -21.49 -18.89 2.10
CA TRP A 113 -22.81 -18.60 1.57
C TRP A 113 -23.89 -18.62 2.64
N GLN A 114 -23.82 -19.57 3.58
CA GLN A 114 -24.75 -19.62 4.70
C GLN A 114 -24.64 -18.35 5.57
N ARG A 115 -23.43 -17.90 5.89
CA ARG A 115 -23.20 -16.62 6.59
C ARG A 115 -23.80 -15.45 5.81
N PHE A 116 -23.52 -15.33 4.51
CA PHE A 116 -24.03 -14.21 3.71
C PHE A 116 -25.54 -14.25 3.54
N ASN A 117 -26.15 -15.43 3.41
CA ASN A 117 -27.60 -15.57 3.38
C ASN A 117 -28.23 -15.11 4.72
N GLN A 118 -27.57 -15.38 5.86
CA GLN A 118 -28.00 -14.86 7.16
C GLN A 118 -27.91 -13.33 7.22
N LEU A 119 -26.81 -12.75 6.70
CA LEU A 119 -26.65 -11.29 6.62
C LEU A 119 -27.70 -10.66 5.72
N VAL A 120 -28.04 -11.26 4.58
CA VAL A 120 -29.11 -10.76 3.71
C VAL A 120 -30.49 -10.86 4.34
N ASN A 121 -30.75 -11.91 5.14
CA ASN A 121 -32.00 -11.98 5.90
C ASN A 121 -32.11 -10.86 6.93
N LYS A 122 -30.98 -10.44 7.54
CA LYS A 122 -30.91 -9.27 8.43
C LYS A 122 -31.02 -7.94 7.67
N HIS A 123 -30.52 -7.89 6.42
CA HIS A 123 -30.46 -6.69 5.59
C HIS A 123 -31.08 -6.94 4.20
N PRO A 124 -32.43 -6.96 4.07
CA PRO A 124 -33.10 -7.39 2.84
C PRO A 124 -32.75 -6.56 1.59
N HIS A 125 -32.36 -5.29 1.76
CA HIS A 125 -31.91 -4.44 0.66
C HIS A 125 -30.63 -4.96 -0.04
N LEU A 126 -29.83 -5.79 0.64
CA LEU A 126 -28.61 -6.40 0.10
C LEU A 126 -28.88 -7.66 -0.73
N HIS A 127 -30.13 -8.15 -0.77
CA HIS A 127 -30.49 -9.34 -1.55
C HIS A 127 -30.22 -9.16 -3.05
N ALA A 128 -30.63 -8.04 -3.63
CA ALA A 128 -30.44 -7.78 -5.06
C ALA A 128 -28.95 -7.62 -5.45
N PRO A 129 -28.13 -6.83 -4.72
CA PRO A 129 -26.69 -6.78 -4.92
C PRO A 129 -26.00 -8.15 -4.79
N GLN A 130 -26.34 -8.95 -3.77
CA GLN A 130 -25.77 -10.28 -3.59
C GLN A 130 -26.12 -11.21 -4.76
N LYS A 131 -27.37 -11.16 -5.24
CA LYS A 131 -27.80 -11.97 -6.38
C LYS A 131 -27.03 -11.62 -7.65
N GLU A 132 -26.89 -10.33 -7.96
CA GLU A 132 -26.11 -9.88 -9.12
C GLU A 132 -24.64 -10.32 -9.03
N ALA A 133 -24.04 -10.21 -7.84
CA ALA A 133 -22.68 -10.69 -7.58
C ALA A 133 -22.54 -12.19 -7.85
N HIS A 134 -23.45 -13.02 -7.35
CA HIS A 134 -23.43 -14.47 -7.62
C HIS A 134 -23.67 -14.82 -9.09
N CYS A 135 -24.51 -14.09 -9.83
CA CYS A 135 -24.64 -14.31 -11.27
C CYS A 135 -23.32 -14.07 -12.02
N ARG A 136 -22.61 -12.99 -11.67
CA ARG A 136 -21.30 -12.66 -12.26
C ARG A 136 -20.25 -13.71 -11.91
N GLU A 137 -20.20 -14.11 -10.65
CA GLU A 137 -19.25 -15.12 -10.18
C GLU A 137 -19.53 -16.50 -10.81
N ALA A 138 -20.79 -16.91 -10.90
CA ALA A 138 -21.20 -18.15 -11.55
C ALA A 138 -20.77 -18.21 -13.03
N VAL A 139 -20.99 -17.13 -13.79
CA VAL A 139 -20.54 -17.02 -15.19
C VAL A 139 -19.02 -17.07 -15.28
N MET A 140 -18.32 -16.34 -14.39
CA MET A 140 -16.86 -16.34 -14.34
C MET A 140 -16.33 -17.77 -14.11
N TRP A 141 -16.90 -18.50 -13.16
CA TRP A 141 -16.53 -19.88 -12.85
C TRP A 141 -16.79 -20.82 -14.03
N TRP A 142 -17.98 -20.73 -14.64
CA TRP A 142 -18.36 -21.55 -15.79
C TRP A 142 -17.39 -21.38 -16.97
N VAL A 143 -17.09 -20.14 -17.33
CA VAL A 143 -16.26 -19.81 -18.50
C VAL A 143 -14.77 -20.07 -18.22
N HIS A 144 -14.26 -19.71 -17.04
CA HIS A 144 -12.82 -19.68 -16.78
C HIS A 144 -12.29 -20.91 -16.07
N HIS A 145 -13.11 -21.65 -15.32
CA HIS A 145 -12.64 -22.71 -14.43
C HIS A 145 -12.99 -24.13 -14.89
N LEU A 146 -13.88 -24.26 -15.87
CA LEU A 146 -14.13 -25.54 -16.53
C LEU A 146 -13.31 -25.67 -17.81
N ALA A 147 -12.86 -26.89 -18.08
CA ALA A 147 -12.39 -27.28 -19.41
C ALA A 147 -13.60 -27.42 -20.35
N GLU A 148 -13.38 -27.24 -21.65
CA GLU A 148 -14.47 -27.30 -22.64
C GLU A 148 -15.17 -28.67 -22.64
N GLU A 149 -14.42 -29.75 -22.51
CA GLU A 149 -14.99 -31.10 -22.43
C GLU A 149 -15.95 -31.25 -21.25
N LYS A 150 -15.59 -30.70 -20.08
CA LYS A 150 -16.46 -30.74 -18.91
C LYS A 150 -17.70 -29.86 -19.08
N ARG A 151 -17.58 -28.70 -19.75
CA ARG A 151 -18.77 -27.93 -20.14
C ARG A 151 -19.68 -28.73 -21.06
N GLN A 152 -19.15 -29.44 -22.05
CA GLN A 152 -19.94 -30.30 -22.95
C GLN A 152 -20.65 -31.43 -22.21
N GLU A 153 -19.97 -32.09 -21.28
CA GLU A 153 -20.57 -33.10 -20.40
C GLU A 153 -21.74 -32.52 -19.60
N LEU A 154 -21.54 -31.38 -18.93
CA LEU A 154 -22.58 -30.73 -18.12
C LEU A 154 -23.75 -30.26 -18.98
N ARG A 155 -23.50 -29.74 -20.19
CA ARG A 155 -24.51 -29.37 -21.18
C ARG A 155 -25.37 -30.54 -21.66
N SER A 156 -24.89 -31.78 -21.55
CA SER A 156 -25.66 -32.97 -21.95
C SER A 156 -26.76 -33.32 -20.94
N ARG A 157 -26.69 -32.77 -19.72
CA ARG A 157 -27.67 -33.02 -18.67
C ARG A 157 -29.02 -32.37 -19.02
N PRO A 158 -30.14 -33.07 -18.81
CA PRO A 158 -31.47 -32.49 -19.02
C PRO A 158 -31.69 -31.32 -18.04
N ASN A 159 -32.41 -30.29 -18.49
CA ASN A 159 -32.75 -29.10 -17.70
C ASN A 159 -31.54 -28.30 -17.18
N PHE A 160 -30.36 -28.47 -17.78
CA PHE A 160 -29.21 -27.65 -17.43
C PHE A 160 -29.31 -26.26 -18.10
N SER A 161 -29.16 -25.21 -17.31
CA SER A 161 -29.11 -23.83 -17.78
C SER A 161 -27.96 -23.08 -17.13
N VAL A 162 -27.34 -22.19 -17.89
CA VAL A 162 -26.26 -21.30 -17.42
C VAL A 162 -26.85 -19.92 -17.10
N PRO A 163 -26.51 -19.31 -15.95
CA PRO A 163 -26.95 -17.95 -15.67
C PRO A 163 -26.32 -16.97 -16.66
N LEU A 164 -27.08 -15.92 -17.01
CA LEU A 164 -26.56 -14.76 -17.72
C LEU A 164 -26.09 -13.69 -16.73
N LEU A 165 -25.21 -12.81 -17.18
CA LEU A 165 -24.82 -11.62 -16.45
C LEU A 165 -26.01 -10.64 -16.36
N PRO A 166 -26.16 -9.89 -15.26
CA PRO A 166 -27.16 -8.84 -15.18
C PRO A 166 -26.81 -7.71 -16.17
N GLU A 167 -27.78 -7.35 -17.01
CA GLU A 167 -27.64 -6.32 -18.05
C GLU A 167 -28.13 -4.93 -17.60
N GLY A 168 -28.67 -4.84 -16.38
CA GLY A 168 -29.06 -3.57 -15.76
C GLY A 168 -27.89 -2.82 -15.14
N ALA A 169 -28.15 -1.58 -14.72
CA ALA A 169 -27.23 -0.85 -13.86
C ALA A 169 -27.01 -1.61 -12.54
N LYS A 170 -25.76 -1.62 -12.06
CA LYS A 170 -25.37 -2.30 -10.82
C LYS A 170 -26.27 -1.91 -9.66
N LYS A 171 -26.74 -2.88 -8.90
CA LYS A 171 -27.44 -2.58 -7.64
C LYS A 171 -26.42 -2.11 -6.60
N PRO A 172 -26.63 -0.93 -5.97
CA PRO A 172 -25.73 -0.43 -4.94
C PRO A 172 -25.83 -1.30 -3.70
N CYS A 173 -24.70 -1.44 -3.00
CA CYS A 173 -24.62 -2.23 -1.76
C CYS A 173 -24.78 -1.36 -0.49
N GLY A 174 -24.75 -0.03 -0.59
CA GLY A 174 -25.02 0.86 0.56
C GLY A 174 -26.50 1.26 0.67
N GLN A 175 -26.93 1.76 1.84
CA GLN A 175 -28.24 2.42 1.96
C GLN A 175 -28.29 3.60 0.98
N LEU A 176 -29.32 3.67 0.15
CA LEU A 176 -29.62 4.84 -0.65
C LEU A 176 -30.51 5.76 0.19
N ASN A 177 -30.14 7.02 0.36
CA ASN A 177 -31.08 8.06 0.75
C ASN A 177 -32.16 8.22 -0.35
N SER A 178 -33.26 8.87 0.01
CA SER A 178 -34.44 9.09 -0.86
C SER A 178 -34.16 9.90 -2.13
N ASP A 179 -32.99 10.52 -2.21
CA ASP A 179 -32.41 11.31 -3.30
C ASP A 179 -31.32 10.56 -4.10
N GLY A 180 -31.08 9.28 -3.81
CA GLY A 180 -30.15 8.42 -4.56
C GLY A 180 -28.68 8.56 -4.16
N GLY A 181 -28.38 9.31 -3.10
CA GLY A 181 -27.05 9.34 -2.46
C GLY A 181 -26.83 8.14 -1.51
N VAL A 182 -25.57 7.77 -1.24
CA VAL A 182 -25.24 6.73 -0.24
C VAL A 182 -25.40 7.33 1.16
N ALA A 183 -26.35 6.83 1.93
CA ALA A 183 -26.57 7.18 3.33
C ALA A 183 -25.46 6.59 4.19
N ILE A 184 -24.69 7.43 4.88
CA ILE A 184 -23.93 7.02 6.06
C ILE A 184 -24.80 7.43 7.25
N ASP A 185 -25.66 6.53 7.70
CA ASP A 185 -26.58 6.84 8.80
C ASP A 185 -25.85 6.63 10.15
N ASN A 186 -25.65 7.73 10.89
CA ASN A 186 -25.02 7.79 12.22
C ASN A 186 -25.91 7.20 13.35
N GLY A 187 -26.81 6.25 13.03
CA GLY A 187 -27.91 5.85 13.92
C GLY A 187 -28.15 4.35 14.07
N MET A 188 -27.50 3.47 13.32
CA MET A 188 -27.63 2.02 13.48
C MET A 188 -26.62 1.49 14.51
N LEU A 189 -27.07 0.60 15.41
CA LEU A 189 -26.23 -0.11 16.37
C LEU A 189 -24.98 -0.66 15.66
N ALA A 190 -23.79 -0.38 16.22
CA ALA A 190 -22.49 -0.63 15.60
C ALA A 190 -22.30 -2.04 14.99
N GLU A 191 -22.92 -3.08 15.57
CA GLU A 191 -22.86 -4.45 15.04
C GLU A 191 -23.56 -4.63 13.67
N SER A 192 -24.59 -3.83 13.38
CA SER A 192 -25.36 -3.94 12.14
C SER A 192 -24.74 -3.19 10.96
N ALA A 193 -23.88 -2.21 11.22
CA ALA A 193 -23.07 -1.54 10.20
C ALA A 193 -21.93 -2.45 9.71
N SER A 194 -21.25 -3.13 10.64
CA SER A 194 -20.17 -4.08 10.29
C SER A 194 -20.66 -5.29 9.47
N ASP A 195 -21.87 -5.78 9.77
CA ASP A 195 -22.50 -6.91 9.06
C ASP A 195 -22.79 -6.56 7.58
N ALA A 196 -23.33 -5.36 7.33
CA ALA A 196 -23.61 -4.88 5.97
C ALA A 196 -22.33 -4.58 5.18
N GLU A 197 -21.34 -3.95 5.83
CA GLU A 197 -20.03 -3.66 5.24
C GLU A 197 -19.29 -4.94 4.82
N GLU A 198 -19.29 -5.98 5.67
CA GLU A 198 -18.68 -7.28 5.35
C GLU A 198 -19.27 -7.87 4.07
N LEU A 199 -20.61 -7.93 4.00
CA LEU A 199 -21.29 -8.47 2.82
C LEU A 199 -20.98 -7.62 1.59
N CYS A 200 -20.94 -6.30 1.73
CA CYS A 200 -20.70 -5.41 0.61
C CYS A 200 -19.28 -5.46 0.07
N ALA A 201 -18.28 -5.67 0.92
CA ALA A 201 -16.93 -5.97 0.47
C ALA A 201 -16.91 -7.20 -0.45
N LYS A 202 -17.69 -8.24 -0.11
CA LYS A 202 -17.78 -9.48 -0.89
C LYS A 202 -18.60 -9.38 -2.17
N VAL A 203 -19.74 -8.70 -2.11
CA VAL A 203 -20.55 -8.35 -3.29
C VAL A 203 -19.69 -7.60 -4.30
N ASN A 204 -18.85 -6.67 -3.83
CA ASN A 204 -17.96 -5.91 -4.70
C ASN A 204 -16.83 -6.76 -5.30
N GLU A 205 -16.20 -7.62 -4.50
CA GLU A 205 -15.15 -8.56 -4.94
C GLU A 205 -15.63 -9.50 -6.06
N ALA A 206 -16.86 -10.02 -5.96
CA ALA A 206 -17.44 -10.93 -6.95
C ALA A 206 -17.74 -10.27 -8.33
N ASN A 207 -17.62 -8.93 -8.47
CA ASN A 207 -17.78 -8.22 -9.76
C ASN A 207 -16.51 -8.30 -10.64
N SER A 208 -15.85 -9.45 -10.68
CA SER A 208 -14.51 -9.57 -11.26
C SER A 208 -14.45 -9.43 -12.78
N CYS A 209 -15.58 -9.59 -13.49
CA CYS A 209 -15.66 -9.47 -14.95
C CYS A 209 -15.25 -8.07 -15.45
N ASP A 210 -15.62 -7.02 -14.73
CA ASP A 210 -15.36 -5.63 -15.13
C ASP A 210 -13.86 -5.33 -15.29
N TRP A 211 -13.00 -6.02 -14.53
CA TRP A 211 -11.55 -5.81 -14.56
C TRP A 211 -10.92 -6.10 -15.92
N CYS A 212 -11.40 -7.12 -16.61
CA CYS A 212 -10.83 -7.56 -17.88
C CYS A 212 -11.71 -7.18 -19.06
N HIS A 213 -13.02 -7.16 -18.86
CA HIS A 213 -14.00 -7.02 -19.93
C HIS A 213 -14.61 -5.62 -20.03
N SER A 214 -14.38 -4.74 -19.07
CA SER A 214 -14.75 -3.34 -19.24
C SER A 214 -13.62 -2.59 -19.95
N THR A 215 -13.98 -1.78 -20.95
CA THR A 215 -13.12 -0.69 -21.46
C THR A 215 -13.44 0.62 -20.76
N GLN A 216 -14.30 0.65 -19.73
CA GLN A 216 -14.54 1.84 -18.91
C GLN A 216 -13.19 2.37 -18.39
N ALA A 217 -12.34 1.52 -17.80
CA ALA A 217 -10.97 1.88 -17.42
C ALA A 217 -10.06 2.38 -18.57
N ASP A 218 -10.33 2.02 -19.83
CA ASP A 218 -9.60 2.52 -21.01
C ASP A 218 -10.25 3.79 -21.63
N HIS A 219 -11.58 3.96 -21.48
CA HIS A 219 -12.37 5.14 -21.85
C HIS A 219 -12.11 6.29 -20.86
N ASP A 220 -11.92 5.93 -19.60
CA ASP A 220 -11.59 6.83 -18.49
C ASP A 220 -10.09 7.10 -18.39
N LYS A 221 -9.32 6.50 -19.30
CA LYS A 221 -7.89 6.76 -19.46
C LYS A 221 -7.73 8.16 -20.03
N GLY A 222 -7.51 9.13 -19.15
CA GLY A 222 -7.39 10.54 -19.50
C GLY A 222 -8.63 11.38 -19.18
N VAL A 223 -9.69 10.79 -18.59
CA VAL A 223 -10.83 11.54 -18.03
C VAL A 223 -10.90 11.26 -16.53
N PRO A 224 -10.48 12.21 -15.68
CA PRO A 224 -10.51 12.03 -14.22
C PRO A 224 -11.92 11.77 -13.71
N GLY A 225 -12.08 10.79 -12.80
CA GLY A 225 -13.31 10.60 -12.02
C GLY A 225 -14.31 9.54 -12.52
N THR A 226 -14.07 8.86 -13.63
CA THR A 226 -15.06 7.93 -14.22
C THR A 226 -14.69 6.44 -14.13
N SER A 227 -13.45 6.10 -13.77
CA SER A 227 -13.02 4.69 -13.67
C SER A 227 -13.38 4.06 -12.33
N VAL A 228 -14.19 2.99 -12.40
CA VAL A 228 -14.45 2.09 -11.27
C VAL A 228 -13.12 1.47 -10.83
N PRO A 229 -12.68 1.66 -9.58
CA PRO A 229 -11.44 1.09 -9.10
C PRO A 229 -11.58 -0.39 -8.85
N ASP A 230 -10.47 -1.06 -9.08
CA ASP A 230 -10.22 -2.48 -8.88
C ASP A 230 -10.66 -3.06 -7.54
N GLY A 231 -11.95 -3.38 -7.41
CA GLY A 231 -12.55 -4.07 -6.26
C GLY A 231 -11.96 -5.46 -5.95
N LEU A 232 -10.96 -5.90 -6.72
CA LEU A 232 -10.11 -7.07 -6.44
C LEU A 232 -8.60 -6.76 -6.37
N LYS A 233 -8.16 -5.51 -6.55
CA LYS A 233 -6.93 -5.05 -5.90
C LYS A 233 -7.27 -4.82 -4.42
N LYS A 234 -7.20 -5.89 -3.62
CA LYS A 234 -6.24 -5.76 -2.53
C LYS A 234 -4.90 -5.59 -3.23
N PHE A 235 -4.47 -4.35 -3.35
CA PHE A 235 -3.12 -4.08 -3.77
C PHE A 235 -2.23 -4.84 -2.77
N THR A 236 -1.40 -5.77 -3.23
CA THR A 236 -0.18 -6.11 -2.49
C THR A 236 0.83 -5.00 -2.74
N GLY A 237 0.44 -3.78 -2.42
CA GLY A 237 1.37 -2.77 -1.98
C GLY A 237 1.06 -2.45 -0.53
N PRO A 238 1.52 -1.30 -0.03
CA PRO A 238 1.64 -1.04 1.41
C PRO A 238 0.30 -0.92 2.18
N ASP A 239 -0.82 -1.30 1.58
CA ASP A 239 -2.13 -1.19 2.19
C ASP A 239 -2.43 -2.43 3.04
N ASP A 240 -2.03 -2.32 4.29
CA ASP A 240 -2.34 -3.25 5.38
C ASP A 240 -3.78 -3.17 5.89
N GLY A 241 -4.65 -2.37 5.26
CA GLY A 241 -6.06 -2.26 5.61
C GLY A 241 -6.32 -1.43 6.88
N ASN A 242 -5.43 -0.50 7.21
CA ASN A 242 -5.57 0.40 8.36
C ASN A 242 -5.77 -0.33 9.70
N PRO A 243 -4.84 -1.23 10.10
CA PRO A 243 -4.96 -2.03 11.32
C PRO A 243 -5.00 -1.19 12.61
N GLN A 244 -4.51 0.04 12.54
CA GLN A 244 -4.50 1.00 13.65
C GLN A 244 -5.84 1.75 13.80
N GLY A 245 -6.78 1.59 12.87
CA GLY A 245 -8.07 2.29 12.91
C GLY A 245 -7.93 3.82 12.81
N TRP A 246 -6.92 4.29 12.06
CA TRP A 246 -6.72 5.72 11.88
C TRP A 246 -7.89 6.38 11.16
N ASN A 247 -8.30 7.56 11.61
CA ASN A 247 -9.35 8.33 10.98
C ASN A 247 -8.92 8.81 9.58
N ARG A 248 -9.89 9.23 8.77
CA ARG A 248 -9.66 9.62 7.37
C ARG A 248 -8.79 10.86 7.22
N THR A 249 -8.72 11.72 8.23
CA THR A 249 -7.85 12.91 8.21
C THR A 249 -6.39 12.52 8.37
N ARG A 250 -6.09 11.56 9.25
CA ARG A 250 -4.74 11.01 9.44
C ARG A 250 -4.32 10.10 8.28
N ARG A 251 -5.20 9.19 7.86
CA ARG A 251 -4.94 8.22 6.80
C ARG A 251 -6.11 8.12 5.84
N CYS A 252 -5.82 8.34 4.57
CA CYS A 252 -6.68 7.92 3.49
C CYS A 252 -5.80 7.30 2.42
N ASP A 253 -6.25 6.20 1.81
CA ASP A 253 -5.47 5.53 0.77
C ASP A 253 -6.22 5.61 -0.55
N GLN A 254 -5.48 5.91 -1.64
CA GLN A 254 -6.06 6.08 -2.96
C GLN A 254 -6.93 4.90 -3.34
N ASP A 255 -6.48 3.68 -3.06
CA ASP A 255 -7.12 2.41 -3.40
C ASP A 255 -8.27 1.97 -2.48
N GLN A 256 -8.52 2.70 -1.39
CA GLN A 256 -9.62 2.42 -0.48
C GLN A 256 -10.91 3.14 -0.86
N MET A 257 -12.03 2.55 -0.45
CA MET A 257 -13.37 3.12 -0.62
C MET A 257 -13.95 3.55 0.74
N PRO A 258 -14.59 4.74 0.83
CA PRO A 258 -14.67 5.76 -0.22
C PRO A 258 -13.29 6.35 -0.56
N ARG A 259 -13.12 6.76 -1.82
CA ARG A 259 -11.88 7.37 -2.32
C ARG A 259 -11.54 8.62 -1.52
N CYS A 260 -10.25 8.90 -1.37
CA CYS A 260 -9.80 10.14 -0.75
C CYS A 260 -10.32 11.36 -1.47
N GLN A 261 -10.90 12.26 -0.68
CA GLN A 261 -11.29 13.59 -1.06
C GLN A 261 -10.21 14.58 -0.62
N LEU A 262 -10.39 15.84 -1.03
CA LEU A 262 -9.59 16.92 -0.51
C LEU A 262 -9.78 17.05 1.02
N CYS A 263 -8.72 17.44 1.70
CA CYS A 263 -8.60 17.47 3.16
C CYS A 263 -8.73 16.12 3.88
N GLU A 264 -8.59 15.01 3.15
CA GLU A 264 -8.41 13.66 3.71
C GLU A 264 -6.98 13.16 3.49
N GLY A 265 -6.49 12.33 4.41
CA GLY A 265 -5.10 11.86 4.41
C GLY A 265 -4.09 13.00 4.52
N ILE A 266 -4.49 14.14 5.09
CA ILE A 266 -3.60 15.29 5.27
C ILE A 266 -2.57 15.04 6.35
N GLY A 267 -2.81 14.18 7.33
CA GLY A 267 -1.82 13.87 8.36
C GLY A 267 -1.43 15.08 9.21
N GLY A 268 -0.20 15.06 9.72
CA GLY A 268 0.30 16.06 10.66
C GLY A 268 1.52 15.59 11.44
N MET A 269 1.88 16.32 12.49
CA MET A 269 2.99 15.97 13.37
C MET A 269 2.60 14.81 14.28
N ALA A 270 2.89 13.58 13.87
CA ALA A 270 2.54 12.36 14.60
C ALA A 270 3.62 11.98 15.62
N TYR A 271 3.20 11.58 16.82
CA TYR A 271 4.09 11.12 17.89
C TYR A 271 3.62 9.81 18.57
N GLY A 272 2.53 9.21 18.06
CA GLY A 272 2.02 7.93 18.55
C GLY A 272 1.00 7.27 17.62
N ASP A 273 0.66 6.03 17.93
CA ASP A 273 -0.32 5.21 17.18
C ASP A 273 -1.78 5.68 17.37
N PRO A 274 -2.26 6.10 18.56
CA PRO A 274 -3.61 6.61 18.73
C PRO A 274 -3.98 7.78 17.80
N ASN A 275 -5.26 7.91 17.46
CA ASN A 275 -5.75 8.96 16.55
C ASN A 275 -5.55 10.39 17.06
N ASP A 276 -5.44 10.56 18.36
CA ASP A 276 -5.19 11.81 19.08
C ASP A 276 -3.70 12.10 19.29
N ASP A 277 -2.81 11.12 19.02
CA ASP A 277 -1.35 11.28 19.11
C ASP A 277 -0.75 11.87 17.82
N ILE A 278 -1.42 12.91 17.30
CA ILE A 278 -1.02 13.64 16.11
C ILE A 278 -1.60 15.06 16.15
N ILE A 279 -0.75 16.04 15.84
CA ILE A 279 -1.22 17.42 15.60
C ILE A 279 -1.56 17.52 14.12
N ILE A 280 -2.86 17.39 13.81
CA ILE A 280 -3.38 17.49 12.45
C ILE A 280 -3.21 18.92 11.92
N THR A 281 -2.75 19.03 10.68
CA THR A 281 -2.62 20.32 10.01
C THR A 281 -3.99 20.86 9.56
N PRO A 282 -4.26 22.17 9.67
CA PRO A 282 -5.49 22.75 9.09
C PRO A 282 -5.52 22.56 7.58
N CYS A 283 -6.73 22.34 7.03
CA CYS A 283 -6.95 22.23 5.59
C CYS A 283 -8.30 22.84 5.20
N GLU A 284 -8.30 23.57 4.09
CA GLU A 284 -9.48 24.12 3.43
C GLU A 284 -9.42 23.79 1.93
N ILE A 285 -10.54 23.35 1.38
CA ILE A 285 -10.67 23.05 -0.05
C ILE A 285 -10.72 24.36 -0.84
N VAL A 286 -9.83 24.54 -1.81
CA VAL A 286 -9.84 25.69 -2.73
C VAL A 286 -10.61 25.34 -4.00
N ALA A 287 -10.24 24.23 -4.63
CA ALA A 287 -10.82 23.81 -5.91
C ALA A 287 -10.61 22.31 -6.14
N ASN A 288 -11.58 21.64 -6.74
CA ASN A 288 -11.42 20.26 -7.20
C ASN A 288 -10.48 20.20 -8.42
N ALA A 289 -9.92 19.03 -8.72
CA ALA A 289 -9.02 18.84 -9.86
C ALA A 289 -9.58 19.33 -11.21
N SER A 290 -10.90 19.25 -11.42
CA SER A 290 -11.56 19.71 -12.66
C SER A 290 -11.69 21.23 -12.77
N GLU A 291 -11.55 21.95 -11.65
CA GLU A 291 -11.73 23.40 -11.55
C GLU A 291 -10.40 24.15 -11.61
N VAL A 292 -9.27 23.45 -11.39
CA VAL A 292 -7.92 24.01 -11.49
C VAL A 292 -7.46 24.02 -12.95
N ASP A 293 -6.97 25.16 -13.46
CA ASP A 293 -6.34 25.22 -14.79
C ASP A 293 -5.12 24.27 -14.81
N PRO A 294 -5.12 23.22 -15.67
CA PRO A 294 -4.04 22.25 -15.75
C PRO A 294 -2.66 22.85 -16.02
N LYS A 295 -2.58 24.05 -16.63
CA LYS A 295 -1.31 24.75 -16.87
C LYS A 295 -0.68 25.32 -15.59
N THR A 296 -1.50 25.56 -14.57
CA THR A 296 -1.05 26.08 -13.28
C THR A 296 -0.62 24.97 -12.33
N VAL A 297 -1.01 23.72 -12.60
CA VAL A 297 -0.71 22.57 -11.75
C VAL A 297 0.80 22.27 -11.74
N ALA A 298 1.39 22.17 -10.55
CA ALA A 298 2.77 21.76 -10.35
C ALA A 298 2.86 20.25 -10.16
N LYS A 299 3.44 19.51 -11.11
CA LYS A 299 3.61 18.05 -10.94
C LYS A 299 4.56 17.73 -9.78
N PRO A 300 4.33 16.65 -9.01
CA PRO A 300 5.18 16.26 -7.88
C PRO A 300 6.45 15.55 -8.38
N LEU A 301 7.35 16.31 -8.98
CA LEU A 301 8.64 15.83 -9.47
C LEU A 301 9.74 16.46 -8.63
N TYR A 302 10.71 15.64 -8.23
CA TYR A 302 11.95 16.16 -7.70
C TYR A 302 12.83 16.66 -8.85
N PRO A 303 13.66 17.69 -8.62
CA PRO A 303 14.84 17.93 -9.45
C PRO A 303 15.75 16.69 -9.42
N LYS A 304 16.51 16.47 -10.50
CA LYS A 304 17.50 15.38 -10.54
C LYS A 304 18.63 15.58 -9.53
N GLN A 305 18.95 16.84 -9.25
CA GLN A 305 19.94 17.27 -8.29
C GLN A 305 19.38 18.44 -7.50
N PHE A 306 19.55 18.43 -6.19
CA PHE A 306 19.22 19.58 -5.36
C PHE A 306 19.93 19.55 -4.01
N THR A 307 20.05 20.74 -3.43
CA THR A 307 20.36 20.96 -2.03
C THR A 307 19.18 21.68 -1.38
N ILE A 308 18.78 21.27 -0.18
CA ILE A 308 17.86 22.01 0.67
C ILE A 308 18.64 22.53 1.85
N LYS A 309 18.82 23.84 1.94
CA LYS A 309 19.46 24.49 3.09
C LYS A 309 18.91 25.89 3.24
N ARG A 310 18.79 26.34 4.48
CA ARG A 310 18.40 27.73 4.73
C ARG A 310 19.56 28.67 4.46
N LYS A 311 19.24 29.86 3.97
CA LYS A 311 20.22 30.93 3.71
C LYS A 311 20.91 31.44 4.99
N ASP A 312 20.25 31.31 6.14
CA ASP A 312 20.80 31.69 7.44
C ASP A 312 21.62 30.57 8.11
N GLY A 313 21.76 29.41 7.46
CA GLY A 313 22.49 28.26 7.97
C GLY A 313 21.82 27.54 9.16
N LYS A 314 20.60 27.91 9.52
CA LYS A 314 19.83 27.26 10.59
C LYS A 314 19.08 26.04 10.08
N GLN A 315 18.48 25.29 11.00
CA GLN A 315 17.59 24.15 10.73
C GLN A 315 16.24 24.58 10.15
N GLY A 316 15.55 23.64 9.49
CA GLY A 316 14.15 23.80 9.09
C GLY A 316 13.94 24.16 7.62
N GLY A 317 14.96 24.05 6.78
CA GLY A 317 14.77 24.03 5.32
C GLY A 317 14.15 22.71 4.85
N TYR A 318 14.48 21.62 5.55
CA TYR A 318 13.87 20.32 5.43
C TYR A 318 13.62 19.74 6.84
N SER A 319 12.47 19.13 7.05
CA SER A 319 12.12 18.42 8.28
C SER A 319 11.45 17.10 7.95
N ASP A 320 11.65 16.10 8.82
CA ASP A 320 11.09 14.77 8.70
C ASP A 320 10.45 14.32 10.02
N THR A 321 9.32 13.63 9.95
CA THR A 321 8.85 12.77 11.03
C THR A 321 8.96 11.35 10.53
N LEU A 322 10.02 10.66 10.92
CA LEU A 322 10.26 9.29 10.52
C LEU A 322 9.36 8.35 11.31
N ILE A 323 8.66 7.45 10.60
CA ILE A 323 7.75 6.47 11.19
C ILE A 323 8.12 5.06 10.72
N GLY A 324 8.24 4.11 11.65
CA GLY A 324 8.51 2.71 11.30
C GLY A 324 8.24 1.76 12.46
N TRP A 325 8.37 0.46 12.25
CA TRP A 325 8.05 -0.51 13.30
C TRP A 325 8.92 -0.32 14.54
N LYS A 326 8.28 -0.46 15.70
CA LYS A 326 8.97 -0.51 16.98
C LYS A 326 9.76 -1.81 17.12
N THR A 327 11.06 -1.73 16.92
CA THR A 327 12.04 -2.82 17.05
C THR A 327 12.74 -2.82 18.40
N ASP A 328 12.73 -1.68 19.09
CA ASP A 328 13.26 -1.50 20.44
C ASP A 328 12.33 -0.56 21.25
N PRO A 329 12.38 -0.61 22.60
CA PRO A 329 11.46 0.17 23.44
C PRO A 329 11.55 1.70 23.25
N PHE A 330 12.66 2.18 22.68
CA PHE A 330 13.09 3.57 22.68
C PHE A 330 13.12 4.22 21.31
N CYS A 331 12.87 3.45 20.25
CA CYS A 331 12.84 3.93 18.88
C CYS A 331 14.20 4.45 18.38
N PHE A 332 15.30 3.85 18.83
CA PHE A 332 16.63 4.19 18.31
C PHE A 332 16.96 3.44 17.01
N GLY A 333 16.44 2.21 16.83
CA GLY A 333 16.83 1.30 15.77
C GLY A 333 15.67 0.86 14.86
N PHE A 334 14.86 1.80 14.36
CA PHE A 334 13.77 1.49 13.44
C PHE A 334 14.03 2.02 12.02
N PHE A 335 13.38 1.38 11.04
CA PHE A 335 13.39 1.80 9.65
C PHE A 335 11.94 1.89 9.14
N PRO A 336 11.62 2.88 8.28
CA PRO A 336 10.28 3.00 7.72
C PRO A 336 9.85 1.74 6.98
N GLN A 337 8.59 1.36 7.17
CA GLN A 337 8.04 0.13 6.62
C GLN A 337 7.02 0.42 5.54
N ASN A 338 6.62 -0.65 4.86
CA ASN A 338 5.51 -0.65 3.93
C ASN A 338 4.17 -0.99 4.61
N ASP A 339 4.12 -1.15 5.93
CA ASP A 339 2.86 -1.32 6.66
C ASP A 339 2.94 -0.80 8.11
N SER A 340 1.79 -0.74 8.76
CA SER A 340 1.50 -0.32 10.14
C SER A 340 0.94 -1.44 11.02
N THR A 341 1.19 -2.71 10.66
CA THR A 341 0.63 -3.88 11.38
C THR A 341 1.19 -4.10 12.77
N LYS A 342 2.30 -3.43 13.10
CA LYS A 342 2.97 -3.49 14.40
C LYS A 342 2.93 -2.12 15.08
N PRO A 343 3.14 -2.06 16.40
CA PRO A 343 3.35 -0.78 17.08
C PRO A 343 4.46 0.01 16.41
N MET A 344 4.28 1.32 16.27
CA MET A 344 5.21 2.17 15.54
C MET A 344 6.09 3.02 16.47
N CYS A 345 7.19 3.46 15.89
CA CYS A 345 8.10 4.45 16.42
C CYS A 345 7.97 5.72 15.59
N TYR A 346 8.05 6.87 16.27
CA TYR A 346 7.92 8.20 15.69
C TYR A 346 9.13 9.02 16.10
N ARG A 347 9.82 9.61 15.13
CA ARG A 347 11.01 10.42 15.39
C ARG A 347 10.98 11.70 14.58
N SER A 348 10.97 12.83 15.26
CA SER A 348 11.02 14.15 14.64
C SER A 348 12.47 14.57 14.41
N GLU A 349 12.76 15.02 13.20
CA GLU A 349 14.11 15.33 12.72
C GLU A 349 14.07 16.66 11.96
N ASP A 350 14.90 17.60 12.38
CA ASP A 350 15.08 18.88 11.67
C ASP A 350 16.44 18.90 10.99
N ALA A 351 16.45 19.04 9.67
CA ALA A 351 17.69 19.06 8.91
C ALA A 351 18.32 20.45 8.88
N PHE A 352 19.64 20.46 9.03
CA PHE A 352 20.48 21.58 8.64
C PHE A 352 20.59 21.66 7.11
N ILE A 353 20.73 20.49 6.48
CA ILE A 353 20.94 20.37 5.05
C ILE A 353 20.52 19.01 4.53
N LYS A 354 19.98 18.99 3.31
CA LYS A 354 19.71 17.77 2.54
C LYS A 354 20.30 17.91 1.14
N TYR A 355 21.02 16.89 0.70
CA TYR A 355 21.59 16.77 -0.63
C TYR A 355 20.95 15.58 -1.35
N TYR A 356 20.73 15.73 -2.64
CA TYR A 356 20.20 14.68 -3.50
C TYR A 356 20.82 14.79 -4.89
N ASP A 357 21.27 13.65 -5.43
CA ASP A 357 21.78 13.51 -6.78
C ASP A 357 21.44 12.11 -7.32
N ILE A 358 20.40 12.04 -8.16
CA ILE A 358 19.96 10.77 -8.74
C ILE A 358 20.96 10.20 -9.75
N GLU A 359 21.78 11.04 -10.40
CA GLU A 359 22.77 10.58 -11.39
C GLU A 359 23.90 9.81 -10.71
N ARG A 360 24.14 10.10 -9.43
CA ARG A 360 25.05 9.34 -8.55
C ARG A 360 24.34 8.27 -7.72
N GLU A 361 23.01 8.17 -7.83
CA GLU A 361 22.16 7.37 -6.95
C GLU A 361 22.44 7.68 -5.47
N ALA A 362 22.59 8.96 -5.13
CA ALA A 362 23.07 9.41 -3.83
C ALA A 362 22.14 10.43 -3.16
N GLN A 363 22.03 10.36 -1.84
CA GLN A 363 21.43 11.39 -1.01
C GLN A 363 22.12 11.45 0.36
N ARG A 364 22.11 12.62 0.96
CA ARG A 364 22.59 12.83 2.33
C ARG A 364 21.68 13.81 3.04
N ALA A 365 21.41 13.57 4.31
CA ALA A 365 20.75 14.57 5.15
C ALA A 365 21.37 14.60 6.54
N ASP A 366 21.62 15.81 7.05
CA ASP A 366 22.22 16.07 8.34
C ASP A 366 21.16 16.70 9.27
N TYR A 367 20.85 16.01 10.36
CA TYR A 367 19.73 16.28 11.25
C TYR A 367 20.16 16.61 12.67
N THR A 368 19.33 17.41 13.33
CA THR A 368 19.10 17.28 14.75
C THR A 368 17.88 16.41 14.98
N ILE A 369 18.03 15.41 15.85
CA ILE A 369 16.94 14.53 16.26
C ILE A 369 16.46 14.99 17.62
N HIS A 370 15.16 15.27 17.70
CA HIS A 370 14.50 15.64 18.95
C HIS A 370 14.16 14.38 19.76
N ASN A 371 14.65 14.31 20.98
CA ASN A 371 14.34 13.18 21.84
C ASN A 371 12.88 13.24 22.32
N GLY A 372 12.17 12.12 22.22
CA GLY A 372 10.81 11.96 22.70
C GLY A 372 10.68 10.95 23.84
N GLY A 373 9.49 10.86 24.42
CA GLY A 373 9.15 9.86 25.43
C GLY A 373 10.04 9.92 26.67
N LEU A 374 10.58 8.77 27.10
CA LEU A 374 11.47 8.68 28.26
C LEU A 374 12.74 9.53 28.12
N PHE A 375 13.15 9.86 26.89
CA PHE A 375 14.34 10.65 26.63
C PHE A 375 14.09 12.14 26.40
N ALA A 376 12.84 12.62 26.55
CA ALA A 376 12.52 14.02 26.30
C ALA A 376 13.31 15.02 27.18
N ALA A 377 13.80 14.57 28.35
CA ALA A 377 14.65 15.37 29.23
C ALA A 377 16.14 15.41 28.81
N PHE A 378 16.54 14.64 27.81
CA PHE A 378 17.92 14.56 27.36
C PHE A 378 18.17 15.52 26.19
N PRO A 379 19.38 16.09 26.07
CA PRO A 379 19.72 16.97 24.95
C PRO A 379 19.51 16.28 23.60
N ASN A 380 19.13 17.03 22.57
CA ASN A 380 19.01 16.49 21.23
C ASN A 380 20.33 15.86 20.73
N ILE A 381 20.20 14.84 19.89
CA ILE A 381 21.34 14.18 19.23
C ILE A 381 21.45 14.67 17.78
N THR A 382 22.58 14.40 17.13
CA THR A 382 22.74 14.67 15.68
C THR A 382 22.85 13.38 14.90
N SER A 383 22.34 13.37 13.68
CA SER A 383 22.46 12.24 12.76
C SER A 383 22.77 12.70 11.34
N SER A 384 23.71 12.02 10.66
CA SER A 384 23.95 12.18 9.23
C SER A 384 23.62 10.87 8.53
N ILE A 385 22.59 10.88 7.69
CA ILE A 385 22.16 9.72 6.91
C ILE A 385 22.68 9.89 5.49
N LEU A 386 23.61 9.04 5.07
CA LEU A 386 24.16 8.98 3.72
C LEU A 386 23.67 7.71 3.05
N HIS A 387 23.10 7.81 1.84
CA HIS A 387 22.75 6.66 1.02
C HIS A 387 23.40 6.86 -0.35
N VAL A 388 24.25 5.92 -0.74
CA VAL A 388 24.91 5.90 -2.06
C VAL A 388 24.69 4.52 -2.65
N GLN A 389 24.07 4.47 -3.83
CA GLN A 389 23.76 3.23 -4.54
C GLN A 389 22.94 2.26 -3.68
N ASP A 390 23.50 1.10 -3.31
CA ASP A 390 22.84 0.05 -2.54
C ASP A 390 23.22 0.05 -1.05
N GLN A 391 24.00 1.03 -0.59
CA GLN A 391 24.44 1.13 0.80
C GLN A 391 23.98 2.42 1.46
N MET A 392 23.69 2.31 2.76
CA MET A 392 23.28 3.41 3.61
C MET A 392 24.09 3.41 4.91
N TRP A 393 24.49 4.61 5.34
CA TRP A 393 25.23 4.86 6.56
C TRP A 393 24.45 5.86 7.41
N ILE A 394 24.16 5.48 8.65
CA ILE A 394 23.51 6.35 9.64
C ILE A 394 24.58 6.67 10.70
N GLN A 395 25.01 7.92 10.72
CA GLN A 395 26.09 8.42 11.57
C GLN A 395 25.51 9.26 12.70
N ASN A 396 25.46 8.72 13.91
CA ASN A 396 24.90 9.40 15.07
C ASN A 396 25.98 9.93 16.02
N ASP A 397 25.70 11.05 16.66
CA ASP A 397 26.38 11.52 17.86
C ASP A 397 25.42 11.44 19.05
N LEU A 398 25.56 10.38 19.85
CA LEU A 398 24.72 10.11 21.01
C LEU A 398 25.40 10.68 22.25
N TRP A 399 25.31 12.01 22.42
CA TRP A 399 25.91 12.71 23.56
C TRP A 399 27.42 12.46 23.70
N GLY A 400 28.17 12.55 22.60
CA GLY A 400 29.61 12.29 22.54
C GLY A 400 29.97 10.86 22.12
N VAL A 401 29.02 9.91 22.17
CA VAL A 401 29.22 8.56 21.64
C VAL A 401 28.94 8.54 20.14
N LYS A 402 30.00 8.45 19.34
CA LYS A 402 29.90 8.30 17.89
C LYS A 402 29.44 6.89 17.52
N GLN A 403 28.35 6.78 16.77
CA GLN A 403 27.82 5.50 16.28
C GLN A 403 27.66 5.57 14.76
N CYS A 404 28.13 4.55 14.04
CA CYS A 404 27.79 4.32 12.65
C CYS A 404 27.01 3.01 12.50
N ILE A 405 25.89 3.07 11.79
CA ILE A 405 25.10 1.92 11.37
C ILE A 405 25.22 1.82 9.85
N CYS A 406 25.80 0.73 9.37
CA CYS A 406 25.82 0.41 7.95
C CYS A 406 24.60 -0.45 7.64
N SER A 407 23.90 -0.17 6.56
CA SER A 407 22.70 -0.90 6.15
C SER A 407 22.72 -1.11 4.65
N ASN A 408 22.11 -2.21 4.20
CA ASN A 408 21.68 -2.35 2.82
C ASN A 408 20.15 -2.26 2.81
N PRO A 409 19.57 -1.13 2.32
CA PRO A 409 18.12 -0.94 2.33
C PRO A 409 17.34 -1.99 1.54
N SER A 410 17.99 -2.79 0.69
CA SER A 410 17.34 -3.86 -0.08
C SER A 410 17.14 -5.17 0.69
N GLY A 411 17.82 -5.32 1.83
CA GLY A 411 18.22 -6.61 2.40
C GLY A 411 17.12 -7.54 2.95
N ASN A 412 15.86 -7.12 3.06
CA ASN A 412 14.86 -7.86 3.84
C ASN A 412 13.54 -8.21 3.11
N HIS A 413 13.29 -7.76 1.88
CA HIS A 413 11.92 -7.80 1.32
C HIS A 413 11.77 -8.32 -0.10
N CYS A 414 12.73 -9.07 -0.64
CA CYS A 414 12.61 -9.59 -1.99
C CYS A 414 12.76 -11.10 -2.09
N THR A 415 11.94 -11.69 -2.93
CA THR A 415 11.90 -13.14 -3.19
C THR A 415 13.09 -13.64 -4.02
N ASN A 416 13.80 -12.77 -4.75
CA ASN A 416 14.91 -13.11 -5.66
C ASN A 416 16.10 -12.12 -5.54
N PRO A 417 17.15 -12.41 -4.76
CA PRO A 417 18.36 -11.59 -4.67
C PRO A 417 19.26 -11.68 -5.93
N PRO A 418 20.11 -10.68 -6.21
CA PRO A 418 20.35 -9.47 -5.43
C PRO A 418 19.33 -8.38 -5.75
N CYS A 419 18.73 -7.82 -4.70
CA CYS A 419 17.82 -6.69 -4.82
C CYS A 419 18.60 -5.42 -4.54
N LYS A 420 18.27 -4.36 -5.28
CA LYS A 420 18.88 -3.05 -5.11
C LYS A 420 17.78 -2.08 -4.73
N ALA A 421 17.93 -1.42 -3.60
CA ALA A 421 17.07 -0.34 -3.16
C ALA A 421 17.92 0.93 -3.25
N TYR A 422 17.64 1.71 -4.28
CA TYR A 422 18.29 2.99 -4.51
C TYR A 422 17.56 4.10 -3.77
N VAL A 423 18.18 5.28 -3.73
CA VAL A 423 17.51 6.51 -3.36
C VAL A 423 16.23 6.71 -4.18
N GLN A 424 15.23 7.39 -3.61
CA GLN A 424 13.98 7.68 -4.33
C GLN A 424 14.29 8.31 -5.68
N HIS A 425 13.70 7.80 -6.76
CA HIS A 425 13.95 8.33 -8.11
C HIS A 425 13.23 9.68 -8.28
N TRP A 426 13.77 10.56 -9.13
CA TRP A 426 13.30 11.94 -9.25
C TRP A 426 11.82 12.05 -9.68
N ASP A 427 11.33 11.04 -10.40
CA ASP A 427 9.96 10.93 -10.93
C ASP A 427 9.06 9.98 -10.13
N THR A 428 9.42 9.64 -8.88
CA THR A 428 8.71 8.60 -8.10
C THR A 428 7.20 8.84 -7.99
N PHE A 429 6.75 10.10 -8.02
CA PHE A 429 5.35 10.49 -7.99
C PHE A 429 4.78 10.93 -9.35
N ALA A 430 5.46 10.66 -10.47
CA ALA A 430 5.02 11.10 -11.80
C ALA A 430 3.64 10.57 -12.22
N SER A 431 3.21 9.45 -11.62
CA SER A 431 1.89 8.84 -11.82
C SER A 431 0.86 9.20 -10.75
N ALA A 432 1.21 10.07 -9.78
CA ALA A 432 0.30 10.50 -8.74
C ALA A 432 -0.92 11.22 -9.31
N GLN A 433 -2.08 10.93 -8.75
CA GLN A 433 -3.35 11.51 -9.15
C GLN A 433 -3.51 12.90 -8.51
N HIS A 434 -3.73 13.93 -9.32
CA HIS A 434 -4.13 15.25 -8.82
C HIS A 434 -5.57 15.19 -8.26
N LEU A 435 -5.74 15.52 -6.98
CA LEU A 435 -7.04 15.58 -6.32
C LEU A 435 -7.66 16.98 -6.46
N GLY A 436 -6.83 18.02 -6.49
CA GLY A 436 -7.27 19.41 -6.52
C GLY A 436 -6.31 20.29 -5.75
N ARG A 437 -6.80 21.45 -5.31
CA ARG A 437 -6.02 22.48 -4.63
C ARG A 437 -6.61 22.76 -3.26
N GLU A 438 -5.71 22.91 -2.29
CA GLU A 438 -6.05 23.09 -0.87
C GLU A 438 -5.24 24.24 -0.27
N ARG A 439 -5.84 24.94 0.69
CA ARG A 439 -5.11 25.77 1.64
C ARG A 439 -4.80 24.91 2.85
N ILE A 440 -3.55 24.49 2.97
CA ILE A 440 -3.10 23.55 3.99
C ILE A 440 -1.99 24.18 4.84
N GLY A 441 -1.95 23.86 6.13
CA GLY A 441 -0.80 24.19 6.96
C GLY A 441 0.41 23.35 6.60
N VAL A 442 1.53 24.01 6.37
CA VAL A 442 2.82 23.37 6.16
C VAL A 442 3.65 23.56 7.43
N GLU A 443 3.82 22.47 8.16
CA GLU A 443 4.40 22.43 9.49
C GLU A 443 5.86 22.90 9.47
N TRP A 444 6.33 23.50 10.58
CA TRP A 444 7.71 23.94 10.79
C TRP A 444 8.27 25.02 9.83
N ILE A 445 7.58 25.44 8.76
CA ILE A 445 8.10 26.49 7.86
C ILE A 445 8.06 27.89 8.49
N GLN A 446 7.06 28.22 9.32
CA GLN A 446 6.97 29.56 9.93
C GLN A 446 7.77 29.68 11.25
N ASP A 447 7.78 28.64 12.06
CA ASP A 447 8.49 28.64 13.36
C ASP A 447 9.80 27.84 13.33
N HIS A 448 10.21 27.29 12.19
CA HIS A 448 11.53 26.64 12.00
C HIS A 448 11.88 25.60 13.07
N GLY A 449 10.96 24.69 13.39
CA GLY A 449 11.19 23.66 14.42
C GLY A 449 10.87 24.09 15.85
N VAL A 450 10.64 25.39 16.11
CA VAL A 450 10.43 25.95 17.46
C VAL A 450 9.05 26.58 17.63
N GLY A 451 7.99 25.83 17.34
CA GLY A 451 6.61 26.27 17.61
C GLY A 451 5.53 25.40 16.97
N HIS A 452 4.29 25.58 17.45
CA HIS A 452 3.10 24.88 16.94
C HIS A 452 2.48 25.58 15.71
N SER A 453 3.14 26.55 15.06
CA SER A 453 2.56 27.22 13.89
C SER A 453 2.99 26.58 12.56
N ALA A 454 2.01 26.41 11.69
CA ALA A 454 2.17 25.95 10.32
C ALA A 454 1.97 27.13 9.36
N LYS A 455 2.80 27.22 8.31
CA LYS A 455 2.59 28.19 7.23
C LYS A 455 1.40 27.75 6.41
N ILE A 456 0.29 28.49 6.44
CA ILE A 456 -0.83 28.23 5.54
C ILE A 456 -0.40 28.53 4.11
N MET A 457 -0.47 27.53 3.23
CA MET A 457 -0.10 27.63 1.83
C MET A 457 -1.20 27.06 0.95
N GLU A 458 -1.41 27.67 -0.21
CA GLU A 458 -2.26 27.11 -1.27
C GLU A 458 -1.42 26.17 -2.14
N LEU A 459 -1.68 24.86 -2.09
CA LEU A 459 -0.88 23.83 -2.72
C LEU A 459 -1.74 22.88 -3.58
N ASP A 460 -1.16 22.36 -4.66
CA ASP A 460 -1.77 21.28 -5.45
C ASP A 460 -1.56 19.94 -4.71
N HIS A 461 -2.65 19.23 -4.43
CA HIS A 461 -2.64 17.97 -3.70
C HIS A 461 -2.71 16.79 -4.68
N PHE A 462 -1.76 15.86 -4.55
CA PHE A 462 -1.73 14.60 -5.27
C PHE A 462 -1.70 13.40 -4.33
N ILE A 463 -2.21 12.28 -4.82
CA ILE A 463 -2.19 11.00 -4.11
C ILE A 463 -1.64 9.88 -5.00
N LEU A 464 -0.81 9.01 -4.42
CA LEU A 464 -0.31 7.78 -5.02
C LEU A 464 -0.32 6.68 -3.96
N TRP A 465 -1.29 5.76 -4.05
CA TRP A 465 -1.53 4.75 -3.02
C TRP A 465 -1.77 5.43 -1.65
N ALA A 466 -0.95 5.14 -0.64
CA ALA A 466 -0.98 5.77 0.69
C ALA A 466 -0.10 7.04 0.79
N HIS A 467 0.59 7.45 -0.29
CA HIS A 467 1.36 8.69 -0.30
C HIS A 467 0.47 9.86 -0.71
N HIS A 468 0.44 10.89 0.12
CA HIS A 468 -0.10 12.19 -0.22
C HIS A 468 1.06 13.18 -0.41
N VAL A 469 1.01 13.98 -1.47
CA VAL A 469 2.07 14.93 -1.78
C VAL A 469 1.48 16.26 -2.22
N TRP A 470 2.09 17.35 -1.77
CA TRP A 470 1.66 18.70 -2.09
C TRP A 470 2.79 19.48 -2.74
N THR A 471 2.46 20.17 -3.82
CA THR A 471 3.38 21.03 -4.56
C THR A 471 2.88 22.46 -4.58
N ASP A 472 3.82 23.40 -4.61
CA ASP A 472 3.48 24.82 -4.71
C ASP A 472 3.24 25.18 -6.19
N PRO A 473 2.03 25.65 -6.56
CA PRO A 473 1.73 26.05 -7.94
C PRO A 473 2.57 27.24 -8.42
N ILE A 474 3.21 28.01 -7.53
CA ILE A 474 4.06 29.16 -7.87
C ILE A 474 5.50 28.70 -8.13
N SER A 475 6.19 28.17 -7.11
CA SER A 475 7.59 27.73 -7.25
C SER A 475 7.77 26.42 -8.01
N LYS A 476 6.68 25.67 -8.22
CA LYS A 476 6.66 24.33 -8.83
C LYS A 476 7.44 23.28 -8.03
N ARG A 477 7.70 23.53 -6.75
CA ARG A 477 8.44 22.62 -5.86
C ARG A 477 7.52 21.70 -5.10
N LEU A 478 8.02 20.51 -4.77
CA LEU A 478 7.44 19.69 -3.73
C LEU A 478 7.62 20.41 -2.39
N VAL A 479 6.55 20.48 -1.61
CA VAL A 479 6.52 21.18 -0.32
C VAL A 479 6.28 20.21 0.81
N ARG A 480 5.43 19.21 0.60
CA ARG A 480 5.00 18.28 1.64
C ARG A 480 4.77 16.90 1.06
N ALA A 481 5.18 15.87 1.79
CA ALA A 481 4.85 14.48 1.49
C ALA A 481 4.48 13.76 2.78
N TRP A 482 3.35 13.06 2.78
CA TRP A 482 2.84 12.32 3.93
C TRP A 482 2.56 10.89 3.55
N LYS A 483 2.97 9.98 4.43
CA LYS A 483 2.48 8.60 4.44
C LYS A 483 2.35 8.14 5.90
N PRO A 484 1.15 7.73 6.35
CA PRO A 484 0.81 7.57 7.78
C PRO A 484 1.71 6.67 8.62
N PHE A 485 2.46 5.77 7.98
CA PHE A 485 3.30 4.75 8.62
C PHE A 485 4.73 4.72 8.07
N ASN A 486 5.12 5.78 7.35
CA ASN A 486 6.45 5.93 6.78
C ASN A 486 7.07 7.27 7.19
N GLY A 487 6.30 8.36 7.06
CA GLY A 487 6.70 9.64 7.61
C GLY A 487 6.02 10.87 7.01
N LEU A 488 6.35 12.02 7.57
CA LEU A 488 6.00 13.37 7.11
C LEU A 488 7.27 14.09 6.69
N GLN A 489 7.38 14.44 5.41
CA GLN A 489 8.52 15.19 4.86
C GLN A 489 8.07 16.57 4.43
N LEU A 490 8.85 17.59 4.81
CA LEU A 490 8.53 18.98 4.51
C LEU A 490 9.74 19.70 3.96
N TYR A 491 9.49 20.51 2.94
CA TYR A 491 10.49 21.24 2.18
C TYR A 491 10.06 22.70 2.13
N ASP A 492 10.87 23.59 2.70
CA ASP A 492 10.66 25.02 2.53
C ASP A 492 10.92 25.40 1.06
N PRO A 493 9.92 25.91 0.31
CA PRO A 493 10.10 26.30 -1.09
C PRO A 493 11.23 27.31 -1.30
N GLU A 494 11.58 28.10 -0.28
CA GLU A 494 12.61 29.13 -0.35
C GLU A 494 14.03 28.60 -0.05
N ALA A 495 14.15 27.35 0.41
CA ALA A 495 15.41 26.70 0.78
C ALA A 495 16.01 25.80 -0.32
N TRP A 496 15.36 25.71 -1.48
CA TRP A 496 15.82 24.90 -2.61
C TRP A 496 16.98 25.55 -3.37
N GLU A 497 18.00 24.76 -3.67
CA GLU A 497 19.05 25.03 -4.65
C GLU A 497 19.09 23.87 -5.66
N ASP A 498 19.08 24.17 -6.96
CA ASP A 498 18.98 23.16 -8.04
C ASP A 498 20.30 22.44 -8.36
N GLN A 499 21.23 22.44 -7.41
CA GLN A 499 22.56 21.88 -7.60
C GLN A 499 23.14 21.36 -6.28
N VAL A 500 24.10 20.46 -6.40
CA VAL A 500 25.00 20.07 -5.30
C VAL A 500 26.35 20.68 -5.63
N GLU A 501 26.76 21.71 -4.87
CA GLU A 501 27.97 22.47 -5.15
C GLU A 501 29.25 21.65 -4.92
N ASP A 502 29.28 20.88 -3.84
CA ASP A 502 30.40 20.03 -3.46
C ASP A 502 30.00 18.56 -3.60
N PRO A 503 30.46 17.84 -4.64
CA PRO A 503 30.13 16.43 -4.81
C PRO A 503 30.75 15.51 -3.75
N SER A 504 31.77 15.97 -3.00
CA SER A 504 32.42 15.16 -1.95
C SER A 504 31.53 14.93 -0.73
N VAL A 505 30.39 15.63 -0.64
CA VAL A 505 29.35 15.37 0.39
C VAL A 505 28.80 13.95 0.34
N PHE A 506 28.97 13.25 -0.80
CA PHE A 506 28.61 11.86 -1.02
C PHE A 506 29.79 10.88 -0.91
N ASP A 507 30.97 11.32 -0.45
CA ASP A 507 32.11 10.43 -0.27
C ASP A 507 31.76 9.31 0.72
N SER A 508 31.96 8.07 0.27
CA SER A 508 31.54 6.86 0.99
C SER A 508 32.60 5.75 0.87
N PRO A 509 32.76 4.88 1.88
CA PRO A 509 32.10 4.94 3.20
C PRO A 509 32.62 6.10 4.07
N PRO A 510 31.80 6.67 4.97
CA PRO A 510 32.25 7.72 5.88
C PRO A 510 33.37 7.23 6.81
N GLU A 511 34.33 8.11 7.13
CA GLU A 511 35.50 7.75 7.96
C GLU A 511 35.11 7.11 9.30
N MET A 512 34.11 7.66 10.00
CA MET A 512 33.66 7.10 11.29
C MET A 512 33.07 5.68 11.20
N CYS A 513 32.75 5.20 10.01
CA CYS A 513 32.27 3.84 9.77
C CYS A 513 33.43 2.86 9.52
N LYS A 514 34.63 3.36 9.22
CA LYS A 514 35.84 2.56 9.01
C LYS A 514 36.48 2.16 10.33
N LYS A 515 37.31 1.11 10.29
CA LYS A 515 38.08 0.67 11.46
C LYS A 515 39.17 1.70 11.78
N GLY A 516 39.48 1.85 13.08
CA GLY A 516 40.50 2.79 13.57
C GLY A 516 39.92 4.01 14.27
N HIS A 517 38.61 4.24 14.11
CA HIS A 517 37.88 5.27 14.84
C HIS A 517 37.23 4.68 16.12
N ARG A 518 37.13 5.51 17.18
CA ARG A 518 36.46 5.15 18.44
C ARG A 518 34.93 5.23 18.34
N SER A 519 34.38 4.68 17.25
CA SER A 519 32.94 4.64 17.02
C SER A 519 32.37 3.27 17.37
N VAL A 520 31.10 3.26 17.78
CA VAL A 520 30.29 2.05 17.75
C VAL A 520 29.91 1.78 16.31
N ARG A 521 30.18 0.58 15.82
CA ARG A 521 29.90 0.21 14.43
C ARG A 521 28.93 -0.95 14.40
N ILE A 522 27.76 -0.75 13.82
CA ILE A 522 26.72 -1.77 13.70
C ILE A 522 26.61 -2.17 12.23
N HIS A 523 26.77 -3.46 11.96
CA HIS A 523 26.72 -4.02 10.60
C HIS A 523 27.75 -3.41 9.63
N CYS A 524 28.85 -2.84 10.12
CA CYS A 524 29.94 -2.33 9.29
C CYS A 524 31.15 -3.27 9.32
N ASP A 525 31.71 -3.59 8.17
CA ASP A 525 33.02 -4.25 8.07
C ASP A 525 34.19 -3.29 8.34
N ASP A 526 35.43 -3.75 8.17
CA ASP A 526 36.62 -2.94 8.50
C ASP A 526 36.80 -1.73 7.57
N ASP A 527 36.30 -1.81 6.34
CA ASP A 527 36.34 -0.73 5.34
C ASP A 527 35.11 0.18 5.43
N GLY A 528 34.18 -0.11 6.35
CA GLY A 528 32.97 0.67 6.59
C GLY A 528 31.80 0.32 5.68
N ASN A 529 31.85 -0.79 4.94
CA ASN A 529 30.73 -1.26 4.13
C ASN A 529 29.74 -2.09 4.95
N TYR A 530 28.51 -2.22 4.45
CA TYR A 530 27.52 -3.09 5.08
C TYR A 530 27.95 -4.57 5.10
N HIS A 531 27.90 -5.16 6.29
CA HIS A 531 28.07 -6.58 6.50
C HIS A 531 27.17 -7.07 7.67
N PRO A 532 26.20 -7.97 7.42
CA PRO A 532 25.12 -8.28 8.36
C PRO A 532 25.58 -8.87 9.70
N LYS A 533 26.78 -9.46 9.75
CA LYS A 533 27.34 -10.12 10.95
C LYS A 533 28.51 -9.37 11.60
N LYS A 534 28.86 -8.17 11.15
CA LYS A 534 30.02 -7.44 11.65
C LYS A 534 29.58 -6.24 12.45
N SER A 535 29.85 -6.24 13.75
CA SER A 535 29.66 -5.09 14.61
C SER A 535 30.86 -4.97 15.55
N ALA A 536 31.17 -3.75 15.98
CA ALA A 536 32.27 -3.45 16.89
C ALA A 536 31.83 -2.45 17.95
N ASN A 537 32.38 -2.58 19.15
CA ASN A 537 32.17 -1.67 20.28
C ASN A 537 30.69 -1.53 20.75
N THR A 538 29.82 -2.49 20.45
CA THR A 538 28.39 -2.42 20.80
C THR A 538 28.13 -2.39 22.32
N HIS A 539 29.05 -2.94 23.12
CA HIS A 539 28.98 -2.88 24.59
C HIS A 539 28.95 -1.45 25.15
N ILE A 540 29.43 -0.45 24.39
CA ILE A 540 29.36 0.97 24.77
C ILE A 540 27.90 1.44 24.79
N LEU A 541 27.07 0.96 23.86
CA LEU A 541 25.64 1.31 23.83
C LEU A 541 24.91 0.70 25.02
N ASP A 542 25.24 -0.53 25.40
CA ASP A 542 24.64 -1.18 26.58
C ASP A 542 25.01 -0.42 27.87
N ALA A 543 26.23 0.09 27.96
CA ALA A 543 26.68 0.90 29.10
C ALA A 543 26.00 2.27 29.13
N LEU A 544 25.94 2.97 27.98
CA LEU A 544 25.21 4.22 27.83
C LEU A 544 23.74 4.03 28.22
N PHE A 545 23.13 2.94 27.77
CA PHE A 545 21.75 2.59 28.05
C PHE A 545 21.49 2.38 29.54
N ARG A 546 22.30 1.56 30.23
CA ARG A 546 22.14 1.36 31.68
C ARG A 546 22.27 2.65 32.46
N ARG A 547 23.26 3.49 32.11
CA ARG A 547 23.46 4.79 32.76
C ARG A 547 22.28 5.73 32.56
N ALA A 548 21.70 5.74 31.36
CA ALA A 548 20.50 6.52 31.08
C ALA A 548 19.32 6.10 31.95
N MET A 549 19.15 4.78 32.16
CA MET A 549 18.07 4.22 32.98
C MET A 549 18.30 4.42 34.50
N GLU A 550 19.55 4.39 34.95
CA GLU A 550 19.91 4.46 36.38
C GLU A 550 20.08 5.90 36.90
N GLY A 551 20.62 6.81 36.08
CA GLY A 551 21.04 8.15 36.50
C GLY A 551 20.30 9.31 35.84
N GLY A 552 19.37 9.05 34.93
CA GLY A 552 18.69 10.11 34.17
C GLY A 552 19.66 10.97 33.34
N PRO A 553 19.30 12.24 33.01
CA PRO A 553 20.13 13.15 32.22
C PRO A 553 21.55 13.33 32.75
N GLU A 554 21.72 13.51 34.06
CA GLU A 554 23.02 13.73 34.70
C GLU A 554 23.96 12.51 34.55
N GLY A 555 23.41 11.29 34.67
CA GLY A 555 24.17 10.06 34.52
C GLY A 555 24.72 9.84 33.10
N ILE A 556 24.07 10.36 32.06
CA ILE A 556 24.60 10.32 30.69
C ILE A 556 25.75 11.30 30.51
N PHE A 557 25.61 12.53 30.99
CA PHE A 557 26.68 13.53 30.89
C PHE A 557 27.95 13.07 31.60
N GLU A 558 27.80 12.46 32.79
CA GLU A 558 28.93 11.88 33.51
C GLU A 558 29.61 10.75 32.72
N PHE A 559 28.82 9.84 32.13
CA PHE A 559 29.35 8.74 31.31
C PHE A 559 30.07 9.23 30.04
N ALA A 560 29.48 10.20 29.34
CA ALA A 560 30.08 10.82 28.16
C ALA A 560 31.40 11.52 28.51
N SER A 561 31.44 12.26 29.63
CA SER A 561 32.66 12.91 30.13
C SER A 561 33.72 11.89 30.50
N GLN A 562 33.35 10.79 31.16
CA GLN A 562 34.27 9.70 31.50
C GLN A 562 34.86 9.00 30.27
N LEU A 563 34.06 8.79 29.21
CA LEU A 563 34.56 8.26 27.94
C LEU A 563 35.55 9.23 27.28
N TRP A 564 35.32 10.53 27.38
CA TRP A 564 36.22 11.56 26.85
C TRP A 564 37.53 11.67 27.64
N GLU A 565 37.45 11.60 28.97
CA GLU A 565 38.61 11.68 29.87
C GLU A 565 39.48 10.42 29.78
N THR A 566 38.88 9.23 29.80
CA THR A 566 39.61 7.97 29.57
C THR A 566 40.20 7.89 28.16
N ALA A 567 39.64 8.63 27.20
CA ALA A 567 40.20 8.74 25.87
C ALA A 567 41.43 9.65 25.76
N SER A 568 41.51 10.67 26.62
CA SER A 568 42.61 11.64 26.66
C SER A 568 43.88 11.10 27.34
N VAL A 569 43.78 9.93 28.01
CA VAL A 569 44.90 9.26 28.71
C VAL A 569 45.63 8.24 27.83
N VAL A 570 45.16 8.01 26.60
CA VAL A 570 45.84 7.16 25.60
C VAL A 570 46.00 7.95 24.30
N VAL A 571 46.95 8.89 24.32
CA VAL A 571 47.60 9.48 23.13
C VAL A 571 49.10 9.25 23.26
#